data_AF-A0A5C5XDA9-F1
#
_entry.id   AF-A0A5C5XDA9-F1
#
_cell.length_a   1.000
_cell.length_b   1.000
_cell.length_c   1.000
_cell.angle_alpha   90.00
_cell.angle_beta   90.00
_cell.angle_gamma   90.00
#
_symmetry.space_group_name_H-M   'P 1'
#
loop_
_entity.id
_entity.type
_entity.pdbx_description
1 polymer ?
#
loop_
_entity_poly.entity_id
_entity_poly.type
_entity_poly.pdbx_seq_one_letter_code
_entity_poly.pdbx_strand_id
1 'polypeptide(L)' 'MFQPGPNEPLVATPAAIEMYTNETILKCFGVLRQLADQHQGLDYLQVFEAGDKPENLWFIEDGQGGAITALLPSDY' A
#
# COMPACT_ATOMS: atom_id res chain seq x y z
N MET A 1 -5.63 -3.12 11.38
CA MET A 1 -6.60 -3.86 10.53
C MET A 1 -6.84 -2.89 9.42
N PHE A 2 -6.34 -3.20 8.24
CA PHE A 2 -6.26 -2.27 7.12
C PHE A 2 -7.66 -1.84 6.71
N GLN A 3 -8.07 -0.68 7.22
CA GLN A 3 -9.37 -0.09 6.96
C GLN A 3 -9.17 1.42 6.74
N PRO A 4 -8.59 1.78 5.58
CA PRO A 4 -8.20 3.15 5.29
C PRO A 4 -9.35 4.12 5.49
N GLY A 5 -9.24 4.97 6.50
CA GLY A 5 -10.16 6.09 6.66
C GLY A 5 -10.02 7.06 5.49
N PRO A 6 -11.05 7.86 5.16
CA PRO A 6 -10.96 8.86 4.09
C PRO A 6 -9.89 9.92 4.32
N ASN A 7 -9.36 10.02 5.55
CA ASN A 7 -8.39 11.02 5.98
C ASN A 7 -6.98 10.47 6.21
N GLU A 8 -6.76 9.16 6.08
CA GLU A 8 -5.43 8.59 6.29
C GLU A 8 -4.55 8.87 5.07
N PRO A 9 -3.38 9.52 5.26
CA PRO A 9 -2.53 9.90 4.15
C PRO A 9 -1.89 8.65 3.55
N LEU A 10 -1.90 8.56 2.22
CA LEU A 10 -1.04 7.65 1.47
C LEU A 10 0.32 8.32 1.26
N VAL A 11 1.38 7.67 1.73
CA VAL A 11 2.77 8.06 1.50
C VAL A 11 3.52 6.92 0.84
N ALA A 12 4.63 7.21 0.18
CA ALA A 12 5.46 6.21 -0.47
C ALA A 12 6.95 6.51 -0.30
N THR A 13 7.76 5.46 -0.15
CA THR A 13 9.22 5.62 -0.13
C THR A 13 9.73 6.04 -1.53
N PRO A 14 10.86 6.77 -1.60
CA PRO A 14 11.45 7.13 -2.89
C PRO A 14 11.74 5.92 -3.79
N ALA A 15 12.21 4.80 -3.20
CA ALA A 15 12.53 3.59 -3.93
C ALA A 15 11.27 2.91 -4.51
N ALA A 16 10.17 2.87 -3.75
CA ALA A 16 8.89 2.38 -4.26
C ALA A 16 8.37 3.25 -5.42
N ILE A 17 8.49 4.58 -5.32
CA ILE A 17 8.10 5.51 -6.39
C ILE A 17 8.97 5.29 -7.63
N GLU A 18 10.28 5.11 -7.48
CA GLU A 18 11.18 4.86 -8.60
C GLU A 18 10.85 3.54 -9.32
N MET A 19 10.57 2.48 -8.55
CA MET A 19 10.30 1.16 -9.12
C MET A 19 8.91 1.04 -9.74
N TYR A 20 7.88 1.61 -9.10
CA TYR A 20 6.48 1.40 -9.48
C TYR A 20 5.80 2.63 -10.07
N THR A 21 6.36 3.83 -9.91
CA THR A 21 5.73 5.14 -10.20
C THR A 21 4.56 5.47 -9.27
N ASN A 22 4.31 6.77 -9.10
CA ASN A 22 3.14 7.26 -8.34
C ASN A 22 1.81 6.74 -8.91
N GLU A 23 1.69 6.62 -10.24
CA GLU A 23 0.44 6.20 -10.88
C GLU A 23 0.08 4.76 -10.52
N THR A 24 1.05 3.83 -10.56
CA THR A 24 0.81 2.43 -10.19
C THR A 24 0.48 2.30 -8.71
N ILE A 25 1.22 3.00 -7.84
CA ILE A 25 0.97 2.99 -6.40
C ILE A 25 -0.47 3.44 -6.10
N LEU A 26 -0.94 4.51 -6.75
CA LEU A 26 -2.32 4.99 -6.61
C LEU A 26 -3.36 3.97 -7.11
N LYS A 27 -3.09 3.27 -8.22
CA LYS A 27 -3.97 2.20 -8.73
C LYS A 27 -4.06 1.04 -7.75
N CYS A 28 -2.93 0.54 -7.26
CA CYS A 28 -2.88 -0.52 -6.25
C CYS A 28 -3.61 -0.11 -4.96
N PHE A 29 -3.40 1.12 -4.50
CA PHE A 29 -4.11 1.66 -3.34
C PHE A 29 -5.64 1.70 -3.56
N GLY A 30 -6.09 2.10 -4.75
CA GLY A 30 -7.51 2.07 -5.11
C GLY A 30 -8.11 0.67 -5.02
N VAL A 31 -7.38 -0.36 -5.45
CA VAL A 31 -7.80 -1.77 -5.31
C VAL A 31 -7.87 -2.17 -3.84
N LEU A 32 -6.87 -1.82 -3.03
CA LEU A 32 -6.88 -2.13 -1.59
C LEU A 32 -8.08 -1.52 -0.87
N ARG A 33 -8.46 -0.28 -1.19
CA ARG A 33 -9.64 0.35 -0.60
C ARG A 33 -10.92 -0.41 -0.93
N GLN A 34 -11.09 -0.82 -2.19
CA GLN A 34 -12.25 -1.59 -2.60
C GLN A 34 -12.32 -2.95 -1.88
N LEU A 35 -11.18 -3.63 -1.74
CA LEU A 35 -11.09 -4.90 -1.02
C LEU A 35 -11.37 -4.72 0.48
N ALA A 36 -10.82 -3.68 1.11
CA ALA A 36 -11.10 -3.38 2.51
C ALA A 36 -12.59 -3.12 2.76
N ASP A 37 -13.26 -2.40 1.87
CA ASP A 37 -14.72 -2.19 1.94
C ASP A 37 -15.50 -3.50 1.82
N GLN A 38 -15.08 -4.40 0.92
CA GLN A 38 -15.74 -5.70 0.70
C GLN A 38 -15.55 -6.68 1.86
N HIS A 39 -14.37 -6.68 2.48
CA HIS A 39 -13.99 -7.64 3.51
C HIS A 39 -14.14 -7.13 4.94
N GLN A 40 -14.66 -5.90 5.12
CA GLN A 40 -14.75 -5.21 6.41
C GLN A 40 -13.37 -5.05 7.08
N GLY A 41 -12.36 -4.72 6.28
CA GLY A 41 -10.96 -4.61 6.65
C GLY A 41 -10.10 -5.70 6.02
N LEU A 42 -8.78 -5.46 5.99
CA LEU A 42 -7.76 -6.43 5.57
C LEU A 42 -6.67 -6.58 6.65
N ASP A 43 -5.72 -7.48 6.42
CA ASP A 43 -4.48 -7.53 7.20
C ASP A 43 -3.68 -6.23 7.08
N TYR A 44 -2.91 -5.90 8.12
CA TYR A 44 -2.16 -4.64 8.18
C TYR A 44 -1.08 -4.50 7.08
N LEU A 45 -0.58 -5.64 6.56
CA LEU A 45 0.37 -5.71 5.45
C LEU A 45 -0.33 -6.30 4.23
N GLN A 46 -0.31 -5.55 3.13
CA GLN A 46 -0.83 -5.98 1.83
C GLN A 46 0.29 -6.00 0.80
N VAL A 47 0.36 -7.08 0.01
CA VAL A 47 1.46 -7.33 -0.93
C VAL A 47 0.92 -7.41 -2.35
N PHE A 48 1.50 -6.63 -3.25
CA PHE A 48 1.29 -6.74 -4.69
C PHE A 48 2.52 -7.35 -5.33
N GLU A 49 2.35 -8.56 -5.87
CA GLU A 49 3.40 -9.25 -6.60
C GLU A 49 3.45 -8.76 -8.06
N ALA A 50 4.65 -8.43 -8.53
CA ALA A 50 4.89 -8.11 -9.93
C ALA A 50 6.04 -8.98 -10.43
N GLY A 51 5.72 -10.01 -11.21
CA GLY A 51 6.70 -11.01 -11.66
C GLY A 51 7.80 -10.47 -12.58
N ASP A 52 7.66 -9.23 -13.04
CA ASP A 52 8.62 -8.48 -13.85
C ASP A 52 9.48 -7.49 -13.04
N LYS A 53 9.24 -7.37 -11.73
CA LYS A 53 9.97 -6.46 -10.83
C LYS A 53 10.86 -7.24 -9.87
N PRO A 54 11.99 -6.65 -9.45
CA PRO A 54 12.92 -7.33 -8.54
C PRO A 54 12.35 -7.49 -7.13
N GLU A 55 11.39 -6.64 -6.73
CA GLU A 55 10.76 -6.66 -5.40
C GLU A 55 9.26 -6.40 -5.51
N ASN A 56 8.49 -7.01 -4.61
CA ASN A 56 7.04 -6.78 -4.50
C ASN A 56 6.74 -5.40 -3.94
N LEU A 57 5.58 -4.83 -4.26
CA LEU A 57 5.13 -3.58 -3.65
C LEU A 57 4.33 -3.88 -2.38
N TRP A 58 4.78 -3.37 -1.24
CA TRP A 58 4.09 -3.51 0.04
C TRP A 58 3.29 -2.26 0.38
N PHE A 59 2.15 -2.45 1.02
CA PHE A 59 1.38 -1.40 1.70
C PHE A 59 1.20 -1.79 3.16
N ILE A 60 1.62 -0.90 4.05
CA ILE A 60 1.48 -1.08 5.50
C ILE A 60 0.60 0.04 6.05
N GLU A 61 -0.37 -0.31 6.89
CA GLU A 61 -1.14 0.66 7.69
C GLU A 61 -0.54 0.76 9.10
N ASP A 62 -0.14 1.97 9.50
CA ASP A 62 0.49 2.27 10.80
C ASP A 62 -0.50 2.26 11.99
N GLY A 63 -1.72 1.77 11.78
CA GLY A 63 -2.80 1.77 12.76
C GLY A 63 -3.58 3.08 12.84
N GLN A 64 -4.40 3.23 13.89
CA GLN A 64 -5.42 4.27 13.97
C GLN A 64 -4.85 5.69 13.87
N GLY A 65 -5.22 6.42 12.80
CA GLY A 65 -4.74 7.79 12.56
C GLY A 65 -3.32 7.88 12.03
N GLY A 66 -2.73 6.73 11.67
CA GLY A 66 -1.44 6.62 11.01
C GLY A 66 -1.52 6.88 9.50
N ALA A 67 -0.38 6.67 8.83
CA ALA A 67 -0.31 6.72 7.38
C ALA A 67 -0.48 5.31 6.79
N ILE A 68 -0.80 5.27 5.50
CA ILE A 68 -0.63 4.09 4.67
C ILE A 68 0.65 4.31 3.88
N THR A 69 1.62 3.44 4.12
CA THR A 69 2.95 3.56 3.53
C THR A 69 3.13 2.51 2.44
N ALA A 70 3.36 2.97 1.22
CA ALA A 70 3.81 2.13 0.11
C ALA A 70 5.35 2.05 0.12
N LEU A 71 5.91 0.85 0.20
CA LEU A 71 7.35 0.63 0.34
C LEU A 71 7.80 -0.66 -0.34
N LEU A 72 9.10 -0.80 -0.55
CA LEU A 72 9.71 -2.08 -0.92
C LEU A 72 10.05 -2.88 0.35
N PRO A 73 10.13 -4.22 0.29
CA PRO A 73 10.57 -5.05 1.42
C PRO A 73 11.93 -4.62 1.98
N SER A 74 12.83 -4.15 1.13
CA SER A 74 14.16 -3.66 1.53
C SER A 74 14.15 -2.31 2.25
N ASP A 75 13.05 -1.55 2.21
CA ASP A 75 12.89 -0.28 2.92
C ASP A 75 12.39 -0.46 4.38
N TYR A 76 11.98 -1.68 4.76
CA TYR A 76 11.43 -2.03 6.08
C TYR A 76 12.51 -2.61 7.01
#